data_AF-A0A9Q0RV62-F1
#
_entry.id   AF-A0A9Q0RV62-F1
#
_cell.length_a   1.000
_cell.length_b   1.000
_cell.length_c   1.000
_cell.angle_alpha   90.00
_cell.angle_beta   90.00
_cell.angle_gamma   90.00
#
_symmetry.space_group_name_H-M   'P 1'
#
loop_
_entity.id
_entity.type
_entity.pdbx_description
1 polymer ?
#
loop_
_entity_poly.entity_id
_entity_poly.type
_entity_poly.pdbx_seq_one_letter_code
_entity_poly.pdbx_strand_id
1 'polypeptide(L)'
;MTRYNDLALALQYKYDNLSERWAVRNLNNDLKKLEAFYAANRLRANPSKTEAEDIGYTNYSPTDEWSHLWTSRQVTNWSLVEDPSSKVAGFELKRRSWCQLNRIRTNHGRCNATLHKWNNSISPDCDCGLGEQTINHIVNECLKRKLAGGMRELIQVTDNAAKWLAELDIDL
;
A
#
# COMPACT_ATOMS: atom_id res chain seq x y z
N MET A 1 5.89 -13.30 -67.28
CA MET A 1 6.81 -13.20 -66.11
C MET A 1 6.05 -13.02 -64.78
N THR A 2 4.76 -13.35 -64.71
CA THR A 2 3.87 -12.99 -63.59
C THR A 2 3.45 -14.17 -62.71
N ARG A 3 3.40 -15.41 -63.22
CA ARG A 3 2.93 -16.59 -62.46
C ARG A 3 3.94 -17.18 -61.46
N TYR A 4 5.23 -16.88 -61.59
CA TYR A 4 6.26 -17.40 -60.67
C TYR A 4 6.36 -16.58 -59.36
N ASN A 5 6.01 -15.29 -59.40
CA ASN A 5 6.03 -14.43 -58.21
C ASN A 5 4.87 -14.72 -57.25
N ASP A 6 3.70 -15.11 -57.77
CA ASP A 6 2.52 -15.40 -56.94
C ASP A 6 2.68 -16.68 -56.10
N LEU A 7 3.37 -17.70 -56.62
CA LEU A 7 3.67 -18.93 -55.90
C LEU A 7 4.71 -18.73 -54.79
N ALA A 8 5.73 -17.89 -55.04
CA ALA A 8 6.73 -17.55 -54.04
C ALA A 8 6.12 -16.74 -52.88
N LEU A 9 5.25 -15.77 -53.19
CA LEU A 9 4.49 -15.00 -52.19
C LEU A 9 3.54 -15.89 -51.37
N ALA A 10 2.84 -16.84 -52.01
CA ALA A 10 1.95 -17.76 -51.31
C ALA A 10 2.70 -18.74 -50.38
N LEU A 11 3.89 -19.20 -50.77
CA LEU A 11 4.75 -20.06 -49.96
C LEU A 11 5.36 -19.29 -48.77
N GLN A 12 5.84 -18.07 -48.99
CA GLN A 12 6.34 -17.18 -47.95
C GLN A 12 5.25 -16.91 -46.91
N TYR A 13 4.05 -16.51 -47.36
CA TYR A 13 2.90 -16.25 -46.49
C TYR A 13 2.49 -17.49 -45.67
N LYS A 14 2.53 -18.68 -46.27
CA LYS A 14 2.22 -19.93 -45.55
C LYS A 14 3.30 -20.30 -44.53
N TYR A 15 4.57 -20.05 -44.84
CA TYR A 15 5.69 -20.31 -43.93
C TYR A 15 5.68 -19.34 -42.74
N ASP A 16 5.43 -18.06 -43.00
CA ASP A 16 5.33 -17.01 -41.97
C ASP A 16 4.16 -17.31 -41.01
N ASN A 17 2.99 -17.71 -41.54
CA ASN A 17 1.83 -18.12 -40.73
C ASN A 17 2.07 -19.41 -39.91
N LEU A 18 2.88 -20.35 -40.42
CA LEU A 18 3.24 -21.56 -39.68
C LEU A 18 4.25 -21.26 -38.56
N SER A 19 5.20 -20.36 -38.82
CA SER A 19 6.16 -19.85 -37.83
C SER A 19 5.44 -19.09 -36.71
N GLU A 20 4.49 -18.21 -37.04
CA GLU A 20 3.68 -17.49 -36.06
C GLU A 20 2.82 -18.44 -35.23
N ARG A 21 2.15 -19.41 -35.86
CA ARG A 21 1.35 -20.42 -35.13
C ARG A 21 2.19 -21.26 -34.18
N TRP A 22 3.43 -21.61 -34.57
CA TRP A 22 4.35 -22.35 -33.71
C TRP A 22 4.87 -21.48 -32.54
N ALA A 23 5.22 -20.23 -32.81
CA ALA A 23 5.65 -19.28 -31.79
C ALA A 23 4.54 -18.99 -30.76
N VAL A 24 3.30 -18.76 -31.21
CA VAL A 24 2.13 -18.56 -30.34
C VAL A 24 1.85 -19.81 -29.50
N ARG A 25 2.00 -21.02 -30.07
CA ARG A 25 1.81 -22.27 -29.32
C ARG A 25 2.86 -22.47 -28.24
N ASN A 26 4.11 -22.12 -28.49
CA ASN A 26 5.18 -22.21 -27.49
C ASN A 26 5.02 -21.18 -26.37
N LEU A 27 4.69 -19.93 -26.70
CA LEU A 27 4.36 -18.90 -25.71
C LEU A 27 3.20 -19.33 -24.79
N ASN A 28 2.15 -19.92 -25.36
CA ASN A 28 1.02 -20.43 -24.57
C ASN A 28 1.40 -21.60 -23.65
N ASN A 29 2.33 -22.47 -24.08
CA ASN A 29 2.81 -23.57 -23.25
C ASN A 29 3.71 -23.07 -22.11
N ASP A 30 4.51 -22.04 -22.34
CA ASP A 30 5.36 -21.45 -21.30
C ASP A 30 4.56 -20.59 -20.31
N LEU A 31 3.50 -19.91 -20.75
CA LEU A 31 2.52 -19.25 -19.88
C LEU A 31 1.83 -20.24 -18.93
N LYS A 32 1.42 -21.41 -19.43
CA LYS A 32 0.82 -22.48 -18.60
C LYS A 32 1.78 -23.02 -17.53
N LYS A 33 3.10 -23.03 -17.79
CA LYS A 33 4.10 -23.43 -16.78
C LYS A 33 4.24 -22.39 -15.66
N LEU A 34 4.00 -21.11 -15.97
CA LEU A 34 4.06 -20.01 -15.00
C LEU A 34 2.86 -20.00 -14.05
N GLU A 35 1.67 -20.46 -14.48
CA GLU A 35 0.49 -20.55 -13.61
C GLU A 35 0.74 -21.45 -12.38
N ALA A 36 1.33 -22.63 -12.59
CA ALA A 36 1.70 -23.55 -11.51
C ALA A 36 2.75 -22.94 -10.57
N PHE A 37 3.73 -22.21 -11.12
CA PHE A 37 4.74 -21.49 -10.35
C PHE A 37 4.13 -20.36 -9.50
N TYR A 38 3.23 -19.56 -10.07
CA TYR A 38 2.56 -18.47 -9.35
C TYR A 38 1.64 -19.01 -8.24
N ALA A 39 0.88 -20.08 -8.51
CA ALA A 39 0.03 -20.72 -7.51
C ALA A 39 0.85 -21.29 -6.33
N ALA A 40 1.95 -21.98 -6.61
CA ALA A 40 2.84 -22.54 -5.58
C ALA A 40 3.48 -21.45 -4.69
N ASN A 41 3.75 -20.26 -5.26
CA ASN A 41 4.37 -19.14 -4.56
C ASN A 41 3.38 -18.07 -4.07
N ARG A 42 2.06 -18.29 -4.23
CA ARG A 42 0.98 -17.33 -3.88
C ARG A 42 1.16 -15.95 -4.53
N LEU A 43 1.74 -15.91 -5.71
CA LEU A 43 1.95 -14.68 -6.49
C LEU A 43 0.79 -14.50 -7.48
N ARG A 44 0.47 -13.26 -7.83
CA ARG A 44 -0.42 -12.97 -8.98
C ARG A 44 0.43 -12.64 -10.20
N ALA A 45 0.00 -13.09 -11.37
CA ALA A 45 0.61 -12.67 -12.62
C ALA A 45 0.50 -11.14 -12.75
N ASN A 46 1.57 -10.50 -13.24
CA ASN A 46 1.53 -9.07 -13.58
C ASN A 46 0.43 -8.88 -14.65
N PRO A 47 -0.51 -7.94 -14.48
CA PRO A 47 -1.55 -7.71 -15.48
C PRO A 47 -0.92 -7.56 -16.86
N SER A 48 -1.52 -8.21 -17.84
CA SER A 48 -1.05 -8.15 -19.23
C SER A 48 -1.08 -6.69 -19.71
N LYS A 49 -0.24 -6.33 -20.69
CA LYS A 49 -0.25 -4.97 -21.26
C LYS A 49 -1.66 -4.52 -21.68
N THR A 50 -2.50 -5.46 -22.12
CA THR A 50 -3.90 -5.25 -22.50
C THR A 50 -4.79 -4.77 -21.34
N GLU A 51 -4.60 -5.30 -20.13
CA GLU A 51 -5.34 -4.84 -18.93
C GLU A 51 -4.86 -3.45 -18.46
N ALA A 52 -3.59 -3.11 -18.69
CA ALA A 52 -3.07 -1.77 -18.43
C ALA A 52 -3.52 -0.74 -19.49
N GLU A 53 -3.71 -1.18 -20.75
CA GLU A 53 -4.25 -0.36 -21.84
C GLU A 53 -5.74 -0.03 -21.64
N ASP A 54 -6.56 -0.97 -21.15
CA ASP A 54 -7.98 -0.73 -20.83
C ASP A 54 -8.19 0.34 -19.73
N ILE A 55 -7.24 0.46 -18.78
CA ILE A 55 -7.24 1.55 -17.78
C ILE A 55 -7.10 2.93 -18.46
N GLY A 56 -6.39 3.00 -19.60
CA GLY A 56 -6.26 4.23 -20.39
C GLY A 56 -7.49 4.59 -21.22
N TYR A 57 -8.40 3.65 -21.47
CA TYR A 57 -9.65 3.87 -22.22
C TYR A 57 -10.87 4.13 -21.35
N THR A 58 -10.79 3.82 -20.06
CA THR A 58 -11.79 4.22 -19.08
C THR A 58 -11.44 5.62 -18.57
N ASN A 59 -12.44 6.48 -18.28
CA ASN A 59 -12.23 7.74 -17.54
C ASN A 59 -11.85 7.45 -16.06
N TYR A 60 -11.02 6.44 -15.84
CA TYR A 60 -10.60 6.00 -14.53
C TYR A 60 -9.54 6.96 -14.02
N SER A 61 -9.93 7.73 -13.01
CA SER A 61 -9.03 8.56 -12.22
C SER A 61 -8.79 7.86 -10.89
N PRO A 62 -7.57 7.33 -10.64
CA PRO A 62 -7.23 6.76 -9.34
C PRO A 62 -7.47 7.76 -8.21
N THR A 63 -7.21 9.05 -8.45
CA THR A 63 -7.44 10.12 -7.49
C THR A 63 -8.93 10.26 -7.15
N ASP A 64 -9.82 10.18 -8.13
CA ASP A 64 -11.26 10.32 -7.91
C ASP A 64 -11.83 9.09 -7.19
N GLU A 65 -11.39 7.88 -7.57
CA GLU A 65 -11.79 6.66 -6.88
C GLU A 65 -11.33 6.67 -5.42
N TRP A 66 -10.07 7.02 -5.16
CA TRP A 66 -9.54 7.11 -3.79
C TRP A 66 -10.23 8.20 -2.98
N SER A 67 -10.49 9.37 -3.55
CA SER A 67 -11.20 10.46 -2.88
C SER A 67 -12.64 10.06 -2.55
N HIS A 68 -13.32 9.35 -3.47
CA HIS A 68 -14.64 8.81 -3.23
C HIS A 68 -14.64 7.75 -2.11
N LEU A 69 -13.70 6.80 -2.14
CA LEU A 69 -13.56 5.79 -1.09
C LEU A 69 -13.23 6.40 0.28
N TRP A 70 -12.39 7.44 0.31
CA TRP A 70 -12.02 8.15 1.54
C TRP A 70 -13.22 8.86 2.16
N THR A 71 -14.02 9.54 1.34
CA THR A 71 -15.18 10.32 1.80
C THR A 71 -16.40 9.44 2.13
N SER A 72 -16.59 8.33 1.41
CA SER A 72 -17.75 7.45 1.57
C SER A 72 -17.66 6.48 2.76
N ARG A 73 -16.46 6.27 3.31
CA ARG A 73 -16.23 5.36 4.45
C ARG A 73 -16.09 6.15 5.74
N GLN A 74 -16.74 5.69 6.82
CA GLN A 74 -16.44 6.16 8.18
C GLN A 74 -15.10 5.60 8.64
N VAL A 75 -14.01 6.23 8.21
CA VAL A 75 -12.66 5.92 8.70
C VAL A 75 -12.41 6.65 10.02
N THR A 76 -11.81 5.95 10.98
CA THR A 76 -11.35 6.55 12.23
C THR A 76 -10.39 7.69 11.93
N ASN A 77 -10.55 8.83 12.60
CA ASN A 77 -9.71 10.01 12.42
C ASN A 77 -9.70 10.60 11.00
N TRP A 78 -10.78 10.42 10.23
CA TRP A 78 -10.93 11.01 8.89
C TRP A 78 -10.65 12.52 8.86
N SER A 79 -11.05 13.24 9.91
CA SER A 79 -10.84 14.69 10.05
C SER A 79 -9.38 15.12 10.19
N LEU A 80 -8.45 14.18 10.38
CA LEU A 80 -7.02 14.48 10.49
C LEU A 80 -6.33 14.56 9.13
N VAL A 81 -6.97 14.05 8.07
CA VAL A 81 -6.48 14.07 6.69
C VAL A 81 -7.63 14.50 5.78
N GLU A 82 -7.71 15.80 5.55
CA GLU A 82 -8.77 16.44 4.75
C GLU A 82 -8.69 16.01 3.28
N ASP A 83 -7.49 15.99 2.70
CA ASP A 83 -7.25 15.57 1.33
C ASP A 83 -6.18 14.46 1.27
N PRO A 84 -6.57 13.20 0.96
CA PRO A 84 -5.63 12.08 0.88
C PRO A 84 -4.66 12.17 -0.31
N SER A 85 -4.93 13.04 -1.29
CA SER A 85 -4.06 13.28 -2.45
C SER A 85 -2.98 14.34 -2.18
N SER A 86 -3.12 15.11 -1.10
CA SER A 86 -2.19 16.16 -0.72
C SER A 86 -1.05 15.66 0.19
N LYS A 87 0.08 16.37 0.19
CA LYS A 87 1.12 16.17 1.20
C LYS A 87 0.61 16.66 2.56
N VAL A 88 0.37 15.72 3.47
CA VAL A 88 -0.02 16.04 4.85
C VAL A 88 1.17 16.52 5.68
N ALA A 89 0.89 17.24 6.77
CA ALA A 89 1.93 17.73 7.69
C ALA A 89 2.87 16.60 8.15
N GLY A 90 4.17 16.89 8.24
CA GLY A 90 5.20 15.93 8.62
C GLY A 90 5.71 15.02 7.49
N PHE A 91 5.28 15.20 6.24
CA PHE A 91 5.76 14.42 5.10
C PHE A 91 7.29 14.42 4.95
N GLU A 92 7.93 15.51 5.34
CA GLU A 92 9.39 15.70 5.27
C GLU A 92 10.14 15.14 6.52
N LEU A 93 9.42 14.54 7.47
CA LEU A 93 10.04 13.89 8.63
C LEU A 93 10.89 12.69 8.21
N LYS A 94 11.91 12.38 9.00
CA LYS A 94 12.66 11.13 8.85
C LYS A 94 11.72 9.93 8.93
N ARG A 95 12.05 8.87 8.18
CA ARG A 95 11.22 7.66 8.01
C ARG A 95 10.63 7.13 9.32
N ARG A 96 11.42 7.03 10.40
CA ARG A 96 10.96 6.54 11.71
C ARG A 96 9.80 7.39 12.24
N SER A 97 10.04 8.70 12.39
CA SER A 97 9.05 9.65 12.92
C SER A 97 7.82 9.75 12.01
N TRP A 98 8.01 9.70 10.70
CA TRP A 98 6.91 9.65 9.72
C TRP A 98 6.03 8.40 9.88
N CYS A 99 6.65 7.22 10.03
CA CYS A 99 5.91 5.98 10.27
C CYS A 99 5.14 6.01 11.59
N GLN A 100 5.75 6.49 12.67
CA GLN A 100 5.09 6.61 13.97
C GLN A 100 3.91 7.60 13.92
N LEU A 101 4.09 8.76 13.29
CA LEU A 101 3.04 9.75 13.08
C LEU A 101 1.82 9.14 12.37
N ASN A 102 2.03 8.39 11.30
CA ASN A 102 0.93 7.78 10.53
C ASN A 102 0.21 6.65 11.31
N ARG A 103 0.92 5.93 12.16
CA ARG A 103 0.32 4.95 13.08
C ARG A 103 -0.58 5.63 14.11
N ILE A 104 -0.12 6.77 14.65
CA ILE A 104 -0.92 7.57 15.56
C ILE A 104 -2.16 8.14 14.85
N ARG A 105 -2.02 8.69 13.65
CA ARG A 105 -3.13 9.23 12.85
C ARG A 105 -4.21 8.19 12.58
N THR A 106 -3.82 6.96 12.30
CA THR A 106 -4.77 5.85 12.07
C THR A 106 -5.26 5.19 13.36
N ASN A 107 -4.77 5.62 14.53
CA ASN A 107 -5.02 4.97 15.82
C ASN A 107 -4.66 3.47 15.82
N HIS A 108 -3.65 3.09 15.02
CA HIS A 108 -3.23 1.72 14.82
C HIS A 108 -1.71 1.61 14.94
N GLY A 109 -1.24 0.80 15.88
CA GLY A 109 0.18 0.58 16.12
C GLY A 109 0.46 -0.68 16.95
N ARG A 110 1.74 -0.92 17.21
CA ARG A 110 2.32 -1.97 18.05
C ARG A 110 2.21 -1.60 19.52
N CYS A 111 1.03 -1.17 19.95
CA CYS A 111 0.77 -0.92 21.36
C CYS A 111 0.40 -2.23 22.07
N ASN A 112 0.70 -2.35 23.37
CA ASN A 112 0.44 -3.58 24.12
C ASN A 112 -1.03 -4.02 24.04
N ALA A 113 -2.01 -3.11 24.02
CA ALA A 113 -3.42 -3.45 23.84
C ALA A 113 -3.67 -4.25 22.54
N THR A 114 -3.04 -3.84 21.43
CA THR A 114 -3.15 -4.55 20.14
C THR A 114 -2.34 -5.84 20.12
N LEU A 115 -1.13 -5.82 20.69
CA LEU A 115 -0.29 -7.01 20.77
C LEU A 115 -0.91 -8.11 21.64
N HIS A 116 -1.52 -7.74 22.77
CA HIS A 116 -2.24 -8.66 23.65
C HIS A 116 -3.47 -9.25 22.96
N LYS A 117 -4.24 -8.42 22.24
CA LYS A 117 -5.37 -8.90 21.41
C LYS A 117 -4.94 -9.96 20.38
N TRP A 118 -3.70 -9.91 19.91
CA TRP A 118 -3.13 -10.88 18.97
C TRP A 118 -2.29 -11.97 19.64
N ASN A 119 -2.36 -12.11 20.96
CA ASN A 119 -1.61 -13.09 21.75
C ASN A 119 -0.08 -13.01 21.55
N ASN A 120 0.42 -11.79 21.31
CA ASN A 120 1.84 -11.47 21.10
C ASN A 120 2.43 -10.62 22.25
N SER A 121 1.62 -10.35 23.28
CA SER A 121 2.04 -9.77 24.56
C SER A 121 1.30 -10.50 25.69
N ILE A 122 1.94 -10.60 26.85
CA ILE A 122 1.37 -11.23 28.05
C ILE A 122 0.30 -10.34 28.69
N SER A 123 0.44 -9.01 28.57
CA SER A 123 -0.51 -8.04 29.14
C SER A 123 -0.77 -6.89 28.15
N PRO A 124 -1.99 -6.31 28.15
CA PRO A 124 -2.30 -5.10 27.40
C PRO A 124 -1.76 -3.82 28.06
N ASP A 125 -1.25 -3.91 29.31
CA ASP A 125 -0.95 -2.76 30.16
C ASP A 125 0.26 -1.96 29.69
N CYS A 126 0.24 -0.67 29.99
CA CYS A 126 1.38 0.22 29.79
C CYS A 126 2.41 0.06 30.92
N ASP A 127 3.70 0.11 30.57
CA ASP A 127 4.81 0.09 31.52
C ASP A 127 4.87 1.33 32.42
N CYS A 128 4.04 2.35 32.16
CA CYS A 128 3.85 3.47 33.09
C CYS A 128 2.96 3.11 34.30
N GLY A 129 2.34 1.93 34.30
CA GLY A 129 1.50 1.44 35.38
C GLY A 129 0.04 1.94 35.35
N LEU A 130 -0.36 2.70 34.33
CA LEU A 130 -1.72 3.21 34.18
C LEU A 130 -2.42 2.59 32.96
N GLY A 131 -3.29 1.62 33.21
CA GLY A 131 -4.22 1.07 32.21
C GLY A 131 -3.56 0.45 30.98
N GLU A 132 -4.38 0.20 29.96
CA GLU A 132 -3.94 -0.40 28.70
C GLU A 132 -3.10 0.58 27.86
N GLN A 133 -2.01 0.07 27.27
CA GLN A 133 -1.21 0.85 26.33
C GLN A 133 -1.95 0.95 24.98
N THR A 134 -2.70 2.02 24.80
CA THR A 134 -3.30 2.43 23.52
C THR A 134 -2.56 3.64 22.93
N ILE A 135 -2.77 3.96 21.65
CA ILE A 135 -2.22 5.19 21.06
C ILE A 135 -2.70 6.43 21.84
N ASN A 136 -4.00 6.51 22.13
CA ASN A 136 -4.55 7.61 22.91
C ASN A 136 -3.88 7.73 24.29
N HIS A 137 -3.68 6.60 24.97
CA HIS A 137 -2.96 6.56 26.23
C HIS A 137 -1.53 7.10 26.09
N ILE A 138 -0.76 6.59 25.12
CA ILE A 138 0.65 7.00 24.91
C ILE A 138 0.76 8.52 24.69
N VAL A 139 -0.13 9.09 23.87
CA VAL A 139 -0.07 10.49 23.47
C VAL A 139 -0.63 11.42 24.55
N ASN A 140 -1.75 11.08 25.18
CA ASN A 140 -2.51 12.01 26.03
C ASN A 140 -2.38 11.75 27.54
N GLU A 141 -2.10 10.52 27.97
CA GLU A 141 -2.28 10.09 29.37
C GLU A 141 -1.00 9.56 30.01
N CYS A 142 -0.12 8.95 29.22
CA CYS A 142 1.02 8.19 29.71
C CYS A 142 1.96 9.04 30.55
N LEU A 143 2.20 8.64 31.81
CA LEU A 143 3.10 9.37 32.72
C LEU A 143 4.54 9.44 32.22
N LYS A 144 4.96 8.46 31.41
CA LYS A 144 6.31 8.39 30.86
C LYS A 144 6.45 9.13 29.53
N ARG A 145 5.39 9.16 28.70
CA ARG A 145 5.51 9.47 27.27
C ARG A 145 4.51 10.49 26.74
N LYS A 146 3.57 11.01 27.53
CA LYS A 146 2.58 11.96 27.02
C LYS A 146 3.23 13.16 26.32
N LEU A 147 2.63 13.58 25.22
CA LEU A 147 3.01 14.80 24.53
C LEU A 147 2.28 15.99 25.17
N ALA A 148 3.01 17.03 25.55
CA ALA A 148 2.38 18.30 25.92
C ALA A 148 1.60 18.85 24.71
N GLY A 149 0.30 19.11 24.88
CA GLY A 149 -0.60 19.49 23.78
C GLY A 149 -1.28 18.33 23.05
N GLY A 150 -0.90 17.09 23.36
CA GLY A 150 -1.59 15.86 22.96
C GLY A 150 -1.71 15.67 21.45
N MET A 151 -2.78 14.98 21.04
CA MET A 151 -3.02 14.65 19.62
C MET A 151 -3.04 15.88 18.70
N ARG A 152 -3.56 17.03 19.18
CA ARG A 152 -3.70 18.25 18.37
C ARG A 152 -2.36 18.79 17.87
N GLU A 153 -1.36 18.87 18.75
CA GLU A 153 -0.01 19.29 18.36
C GLU A 153 0.66 18.28 17.43
N LEU A 154 0.38 17.01 17.64
CA LEU A 154 0.93 15.93 16.83
C LEU A 154 0.43 15.94 15.39
N ILE A 155 -0.85 16.28 15.17
CA ILE A 155 -1.44 16.41 13.84
C ILE A 155 -0.82 17.56 13.06
N GLN A 156 -0.58 18.69 13.74
CA GLN A 156 0.06 19.88 13.17
C GLN A 156 1.57 19.72 12.99
N VAL A 157 2.16 18.70 13.60
CA VAL A 157 3.61 18.42 13.57
C VAL A 157 4.39 19.66 14.00
N THR A 158 4.02 20.22 15.16
CA THR A 158 4.79 21.30 15.79
C THR A 158 6.23 20.84 16.05
N ASP A 159 7.17 21.78 16.24
CA ASP A 159 8.56 21.42 16.55
C ASP A 159 8.67 20.52 17.80
N ASN A 160 7.80 20.77 18.79
CA ASN A 160 7.66 19.94 19.99
C ASN A 160 7.20 18.51 19.64
N ALA A 161 6.17 18.37 18.80
CA ALA A 161 5.70 17.06 18.36
C ALA A 161 6.74 16.32 17.50
N ALA A 162 7.45 17.01 16.62
CA ALA A 162 8.50 16.42 15.79
C ALA A 162 9.67 15.91 16.64
N LYS A 163 10.07 16.68 17.66
CA LYS A 163 11.08 16.27 18.64
C LYS A 163 10.60 15.06 19.44
N TRP A 164 9.37 15.10 19.94
CA TRP A 164 8.76 13.98 20.67
C TRP A 164 8.72 12.69 19.84
N LEU A 165 8.33 12.74 18.56
CA LEU A 165 8.36 11.59 17.64
C LEU A 165 9.77 11.06 17.39
N ALA A 166 10.79 11.91 17.46
CA ALA A 166 12.18 11.49 17.30
C ALA A 166 12.70 10.79 18.56
N GLU A 167 12.30 11.26 19.74
CA GLU A 167 12.77 10.82 21.05
C GLU A 167 11.93 9.68 21.65
N LEU A 168 10.77 9.36 21.06
CA LEU A 168 9.91 8.27 21.53
C LEU A 168 10.70 6.97 21.59
N ASP A 169 10.78 6.39 22.78
CA ASP A 169 11.58 5.20 23.13
C ASP A 169 10.89 3.88 22.75
N ILE A 170 9.63 3.95 22.29
CA ILE A 170 8.87 2.81 21.80
C ILE A 170 8.61 2.93 20.30
N ASP A 171 8.55 1.78 19.63
CA ASP A 171 8.14 1.70 18.23
C ASP A 171 6.65 1.36 18.16
N LEU A 172 5.85 2.42 17.98
CA LEU A 172 4.44 2.31 17.62
C LEU A 172 4.28 1.58 16.30
#